data_AF-A0AAE1IZ11-F1
#
_entry.id   AF-A0AAE1IZ11-F1
#
_cell.length_a   1.000
_cell.length_b   1.000
_cell.length_c   1.000
_cell.angle_alpha   90.00
_cell.angle_beta   90.00
_cell.angle_gamma   90.00
#
_symmetry.space_group_name_H-M   'P 1'
#
loop_
_entity.id
_entity.type
_entity.pdbx_description
1 polymer ?
#
loop_
_entity_poly.entity_id
_entity_poly.type
_entity_poly.pdbx_seq_one_letter_code
_entity_poly.pdbx_strand_id
1 'polypeptide(L)'
;MSESNHHTNDKETRSGQRDTNRVQFSEDEESLIARMFNLVGDRWSLIAGRIPGRSAQEIEKYWTSKCTSSSTETSSSHHADA
;
A
#
# COMPACT_ATOMS: atom_id res chain seq x y z
N MET A 1 38.58 4.10 22.13
CA MET A 1 38.07 2.76 21.76
C MET A 1 36.64 2.96 21.33
N SER A 2 36.33 2.67 20.06
CA SER A 2 35.15 3.18 19.36
C SER A 2 33.83 2.62 19.89
N GLU A 3 32.86 3.51 20.12
CA GLU A 3 31.44 3.15 20.26
C GLU A 3 30.90 2.74 18.88
N SER A 4 30.58 1.45 18.73
CA SER A 4 29.82 0.96 17.58
C SER A 4 28.36 1.37 17.75
N ASN A 5 28.01 2.54 17.22
CA ASN A 5 26.62 2.94 17.07
C ASN A 5 26.03 2.12 15.92
N HIS A 6 25.23 1.10 16.23
CA HIS A 6 24.41 0.39 15.25
C HIS A 6 23.36 1.37 14.69
N HIS A 7 23.70 2.03 13.58
CA HIS A 7 22.78 2.86 12.81
C HIS A 7 21.83 1.93 12.05
N THR A 8 20.77 1.47 12.71
CA THR A 8 19.58 1.04 11.99
C THR A 8 18.94 2.31 11.45
N ASN A 9 19.22 2.61 10.18
CA ASN A 9 18.47 3.59 9.41
C ASN A 9 17.03 3.09 9.32
N ASP A 10 16.24 3.41 10.34
CA ASP A 10 14.79 3.43 10.21
C ASP A 10 14.49 4.45 9.12
N LYS A 11 13.97 3.95 8.00
CA LYS A 11 13.55 4.76 6.86
C LYS A 11 12.44 5.67 7.36
N GLU A 12 12.78 6.92 7.63
CA GLU A 12 11.83 8.02 7.69
C GLU A 12 11.18 8.19 6.31
N THR A 13 10.11 7.42 6.05
CA THR A 13 9.17 7.67 4.94
C THR A 13 8.33 8.87 5.31
N ARG A 14 8.91 10.04 5.07
CA ARG A 14 8.25 11.33 5.03
C ARG A 14 7.23 11.35 3.89
N SER A 15 5.95 11.17 4.20
CA SER A 15 4.85 11.71 3.41
C SER A 15 3.60 11.78 4.27
N GLY A 16 3.19 12.99 4.59
CA GLY A 16 1.96 13.24 5.33
C GLY A 16 0.75 12.82 4.52
N GLN A 17 -0.13 12.01 5.11
CA GLN A 17 -1.51 11.96 4.66
C GLN A 17 -2.46 11.76 5.84
N ARG A 18 -3.19 12.82 6.16
CA ARG A 18 -4.37 12.78 7.01
C ARG A 18 -5.47 12.03 6.24
N ASP A 19 -5.55 10.73 6.44
CA ASP A 19 -6.70 9.93 6.02
C ASP A 19 -7.21 9.16 7.24
N THR A 20 -8.02 9.81 8.07
CA THR A 20 -8.59 9.25 9.31
C THR A 20 -9.63 8.13 9.08
N ASN A 21 -9.73 7.58 7.87
CA ASN A 21 -10.57 6.42 7.53
C ASN A 21 -9.88 5.40 6.60
N ARG A 22 -8.56 5.48 6.40
CA ARG A 22 -7.85 4.42 5.67
C ARG A 22 -7.60 3.23 6.60
N VAL A 23 -7.97 2.04 6.14
CA VAL A 23 -7.56 0.80 6.78
C VAL A 23 -6.03 0.77 6.70
N GLN A 24 -5.36 0.93 7.84
CA GLN A 24 -3.91 0.88 7.91
C GLN A 24 -3.47 -0.57 7.79
N PHE A 25 -2.62 -0.89 6.82
CA PHE A 25 -1.96 -2.19 6.67
C PHE A 25 -0.46 -2.01 6.94
N SER A 26 0.17 -2.97 7.61
CA SER A 26 1.63 -3.02 7.78
C SER A 26 2.31 -3.41 6.46
N GLU A 27 3.57 -3.01 6.25
CA GLU A 27 4.35 -3.37 5.06
C GLU A 27 4.36 -4.89 4.81
N ASP A 28 4.43 -5.69 5.88
CA ASP A 28 4.30 -7.15 5.82
C ASP A 28 2.96 -7.59 5.23
N GLU A 29 1.86 -6.99 5.70
CA GLU A 29 0.52 -7.29 5.22
C GLU A 29 0.34 -6.83 3.77
N GLU A 30 0.81 -5.63 3.43
CA GLU A 30 0.77 -5.09 2.07
C GLU A 30 1.52 -5.97 1.07
N SER A 31 2.72 -6.43 1.46
CA SER A 31 3.53 -7.35 0.64
C SER A 31 2.83 -8.69 0.44
N LEU A 32 2.13 -9.18 1.46
CA LEU A 32 1.37 -10.42 1.42
C LEU A 32 0.13 -10.28 0.53
N ILE A 33 -0.62 -9.18 0.65
CA ILE A 33 -1.76 -8.87 -0.22
C ILE A 33 -1.30 -8.80 -1.67
N ALA A 34 -0.23 -8.07 -1.97
CA ALA A 34 0.29 -7.95 -3.33
C ALA A 34 0.73 -9.30 -3.90
N ARG A 35 1.45 -10.12 -3.12
CA ARG A 35 1.89 -11.45 -3.54
C ARG A 35 0.70 -12.38 -3.80
N MET A 36 -0.29 -12.37 -2.91
CA MET A 36 -1.48 -13.21 -3.03
C MET A 36 -2.36 -12.75 -4.19
N PHE A 37 -2.57 -11.46 -4.37
CA PHE A 37 -3.33 -10.91 -5.51
C PHE A 37 -2.68 -11.29 -6.84
N ASN A 38 -1.35 -11.26 -6.95
CA ASN A 38 -0.65 -11.74 -8.15
C ASN A 38 -0.83 -13.25 -8.40
N LEU A 39 -1.07 -14.04 -7.35
CA LEU A 39 -1.23 -15.49 -7.45
C LEU A 39 -2.68 -15.91 -7.70
N VAL A 40 -3.63 -15.29 -6.99
CA VAL A 40 -5.04 -15.69 -6.97
C VAL A 40 -6.00 -14.65 -7.53
N GLY A 41 -5.56 -13.43 -7.78
CA GLY A 41 -6.41 -12.32 -8.24
C GLY A 41 -7.25 -11.71 -7.11
N ASP A 42 -8.47 -11.31 -7.45
CA ASP A 42 -9.49 -10.70 -6.60
C ASP A 42 -10.17 -11.67 -5.62
N ARG A 43 -9.55 -12.83 -5.36
CA ARG A 43 -10.05 -13.83 -4.40
C ARG A 43 -9.80 -13.41 -2.95
N TRP A 44 -10.40 -12.32 -2.52
CA TRP A 44 -10.19 -11.67 -1.22
C TRP A 44 -10.35 -12.60 -0.02
N SER A 45 -11.37 -13.48 -0.03
CA SER A 45 -11.57 -14.46 1.04
C SER A 45 -10.39 -15.41 1.24
N LEU A 46 -9.68 -15.74 0.16
CA LEU A 46 -8.50 -16.60 0.21
C LEU A 46 -7.28 -15.84 0.75
N ILE A 47 -7.15 -14.56 0.38
CA ILE A 47 -6.09 -13.66 0.87
C ILE A 47 -6.29 -13.39 2.37
N ALA A 48 -7.51 -13.06 2.80
CA ALA A 48 -7.86 -12.83 4.20
C ALA A 48 -7.55 -14.04 5.09
N GLY A 49 -7.74 -15.27 4.57
CA GLY A 49 -7.35 -16.49 5.28
C GLY A 49 -5.85 -16.61 5.59
N ARG A 50 -4.99 -15.78 4.98
CA ARG A 50 -3.54 -15.71 5.24
C ARG A 50 -3.14 -14.56 6.15
N ILE A 51 -4.03 -13.59 6.38
CA ILE A 51 -3.74 -12.40 7.18
C ILE A 51 -4.65 -12.41 8.41
N PRO A 52 -4.21 -13.02 9.52
CA PRO A 52 -5.03 -13.12 10.72
C PRO A 52 -5.37 -11.72 11.23
N GLY A 53 -6.65 -11.48 11.51
CA GLY A 53 -7.14 -10.16 11.95
C GLY A 53 -7.54 -9.21 10.81
N ARG A 54 -7.45 -9.63 9.55
CA ARG A 54 -7.99 -8.89 8.40
C ARG A 54 -9.14 -9.62 7.74
N SER A 55 -10.15 -8.86 7.35
CA SER A 55 -11.27 -9.36 6.56
C SER A 55 -11.06 -9.16 5.06
N ALA A 56 -11.75 -9.96 4.26
CA ALA A 56 -11.75 -9.83 2.80
C ALA A 56 -12.18 -8.41 2.36
N GLN A 57 -13.19 -7.84 3.02
CA GLN A 57 -13.70 -6.50 2.73
C GLN A 57 -12.65 -5.40 2.96
N GLU A 58 -11.85 -5.51 4.03
CA GLU A 58 -10.78 -4.56 4.32
C GLU A 58 -9.68 -4.60 3.26
N ILE A 59 -9.29 -5.80 2.83
CA ILE A 59 -8.25 -6.02 1.82
C ILE A 59 -8.72 -5.47 0.46
N GLU A 60 -9.96 -5.77 0.06
CA GLU A 60 -10.58 -5.25 -1.15
C GLU A 60 -10.59 -3.71 -1.16
N LYS A 61 -11.03 -3.09 -0.05
CA LYS A 61 -11.07 -1.64 0.08
C LYS A 61 -9.68 -1.00 -0.02
N TYR A 62 -8.68 -1.60 0.62
CA TYR A 62 -7.29 -1.16 0.55
C TYR A 62 -6.75 -1.24 -0.88
N TRP A 63 -6.91 -2.40 -1.54
CA TRP A 63 -6.40 -2.60 -2.90
C TRP A 63 -7.09 -1.70 -3.92
N THR A 64 -8.41 -1.55 -3.84
CA THR A 64 -9.18 -0.62 -4.68
C THR A 64 -8.66 0.80 -4.51
N SER A 65 -8.50 1.27 -3.27
CA SER A 65 -7.97 2.61 -2.99
C SER A 65 -6.55 2.79 -3.56
N LYS A 66 -5.69 1.77 -3.45
CA LYS A 66 -4.32 1.77 -3.97
C LYS A 66 -4.29 1.82 -5.50
N CYS A 67 -5.09 1.00 -6.18
CA CYS A 67 -5.17 0.97 -7.64
C CYS A 67 -5.82 2.24 -8.21
N THR A 68 -6.88 2.77 -7.59
CA THR A 68 -7.54 4.00 -8.05
C THR A 68 -6.61 5.20 -8.00
N SER A 69 -5.75 5.30 -6.97
CA SER A 69 -4.76 6.38 -6.88
C SER A 69 -3.59 6.23 -7.87
N SER A 70 -3.39 5.05 -8.44
CA SER A 70 -2.30 4.81 -9.40
C SER A 70 -2.65 5.17 -10.86
N SER A 71 -3.92 5.47 -11.17
CA SER A 71 -4.38 5.76 -12.54
C SER A 71 -4.75 7.22 -12.83
N THR A 72 -4.51 8.15 -11.89
CA THR A 72 -4.82 9.58 -12.10
C THR A 72 -3.59 10.47 -12.01
N GLU A 73 -2.65 10.38 -12.96
CA GLU A 73 -1.93 11.59 -13.45
C GLU A 73 -1.14 11.36 -14.76
N THR A 74 -1.78 10.85 -15.81
CA THR A 74 -1.30 11.08 -17.19
C THR A 74 -2.47 11.37 -18.12
N SER A 75 -3.25 12.41 -17.81
CA SER A 75 -4.14 13.00 -18.83
C SER A 75 -4.55 14.41 -18.43
N SER A 76 -3.64 15.37 -18.62
CA SER A 76 -3.88 16.63 -19.35
C SER A 76 -2.68 17.56 -19.13
N SER A 77 -1.56 17.25 -19.79
CA SER A 77 -0.42 18.16 -19.90
C SER A 77 -0.41 18.70 -21.33
N HIS A 78 -0.56 20.02 -21.44
CA HIS A 78 -0.08 20.90 -22.51
C HIS A 78 -0.58 20.72 -23.96
N HIS A 79 -1.41 21.68 -24.40
CA HIS A 79 -1.13 22.37 -25.67
C HIS A 79 -1.52 23.85 -25.54
N ALA A 80 -0.50 24.70 -25.46
CA ALA A 80 -0.62 26.13 -25.66
C ALA A 80 -0.39 26.41 -27.15
N ASP A 81 -1.38 26.97 -27.82
CA ASP A 81 -1.33 27.60 -29.15
C ASP A 81 -2.59 28.50 -29.17
N ALA A 82 -2.57 29.79 -29.44
CA ALA A 82 -1.55 30.74 -29.87
C ALA A 82 -2.00 32.16 -29.44
#